data_AF-A0A968PG73-F1
#
_entry.id   AF-A0A968PG73-F1
#
_cell.length_a   1.000
_cell.length_b   1.000
_cell.length_c   1.000
_cell.angle_alpha   90.00
_cell.angle_beta   90.00
_cell.angle_gamma   90.00
#
_symmetry.space_group_name_H-M   'P 1'
#
loop_
_entity.id
_entity.type
_entity.pdbx_description
1 polymer ?
#
loop_
_entity_poly.entity_id
_entity_poly.type
_entity_poly.pdbx_seq_one_letter_code
_entity_poly.pdbx_strand_id
1 'polypeptide(L)'
;MSTRRGAGTIEDCEIYDNAAAGIEIKEGGDPMVRRCVIRDGKFSGIYVHEHGLGTITSCQIIGNQSTSVAIVSHGSPVLRACQISGGKEEGIWVTDYGEGTIEECEIRNHLHANILLSQSSNP
;
A
#
# COMPACT_ATOMS: atom_id res chain seq x y z
N MET A 1 21.94 17.13 -9.35
CA MET A 1 21.76 16.06 -8.34
C MET A 1 21.12 14.88 -9.05
N SER A 2 21.83 13.77 -9.21
CA SER A 2 21.32 12.59 -9.92
C SER A 2 20.55 11.71 -8.93
N THR A 3 19.22 11.84 -8.94
CA THR A 3 18.27 11.08 -8.10
C THR A 3 17.88 9.80 -8.82
N ARG A 4 18.56 8.67 -8.57
CA ARG A 4 18.04 7.39 -9.05
C ARG A 4 16.89 6.97 -8.15
N ARG A 5 15.67 7.23 -8.60
CA ARG A 5 14.43 6.70 -8.00
C ARG A 5 14.28 5.24 -8.41
N GLY A 6 13.97 4.35 -7.47
CA GLY A 6 13.68 2.96 -7.81
C GLY A 6 12.38 2.88 -8.61
N ALA A 7 12.44 2.44 -9.88
CA ALA A 7 11.29 2.40 -10.78
C ALA A 7 11.11 1.00 -11.40
N GLY A 8 11.32 -0.03 -10.58
CA GLY A 8 11.22 -1.43 -11.01
C GLY A 8 9.77 -1.87 -11.23
N THR A 9 9.61 -3.01 -11.90
CA THR A 9 8.30 -3.67 -12.06
C THR A 9 8.26 -4.94 -11.23
N ILE A 10 7.18 -5.11 -10.47
CA ILE A 10 6.81 -6.34 -9.76
C ILE A 10 5.49 -6.81 -10.37
N GLU A 11 5.50 -7.97 -11.01
CA GLU A 11 4.33 -8.48 -11.73
C GLU A 11 4.12 -9.96 -11.55
N ASP A 12 2.85 -10.37 -11.46
CA ASP A 12 2.46 -11.79 -11.39
C ASP A 12 3.18 -12.56 -10.26
N CYS A 13 3.42 -11.87 -9.13
CA CYS A 13 4.12 -12.40 -7.97
C CYS A 13 3.17 -12.71 -6.82
N GLU A 14 3.56 -13.66 -5.98
CA GLU A 14 2.96 -13.91 -4.68
C GLU A 14 3.98 -13.56 -3.58
N ILE A 15 3.61 -12.65 -2.68
CA ILE A 15 4.46 -12.11 -1.61
C ILE A 15 3.76 -12.40 -0.29
N TYR A 16 4.34 -13.25 0.55
CA TYR A 16 3.64 -13.77 1.75
C TYR A 16 4.56 -14.11 2.92
N ASP A 17 3.98 -14.22 4.12
CA ASP A 17 4.63 -14.58 5.40
C ASP A 17 5.87 -13.73 5.74
N ASN A 18 5.83 -12.45 5.38
CA ASN A 18 6.90 -11.51 5.68
C ASN A 18 6.78 -10.99 7.12
N ALA A 19 7.92 -10.83 7.80
CA ALA A 19 7.97 -10.21 9.12
C ALA A 19 7.82 -8.68 9.06
N ALA A 20 8.26 -8.07 7.96
CA ALA A 20 8.10 -6.65 7.65
C ALA A 20 7.02 -6.45 6.58
N ALA A 21 6.93 -5.25 6.00
CA ALA A 21 6.01 -4.97 4.92
C ALA A 21 6.24 -5.91 3.71
N GLY A 22 5.18 -6.32 3.04
CA GLY A 22 5.31 -7.12 1.80
C GLY A 22 6.00 -6.33 0.69
N ILE A 23 5.61 -5.06 0.53
CA ILE A 23 6.27 -4.09 -0.34
C ILE A 23 6.43 -2.77 0.42
N GLU A 24 7.65 -2.28 0.54
CA GLU A 24 7.97 -0.95 1.07
C GLU A 24 8.40 -0.03 -0.08
N ILE A 25 7.73 1.11 -0.23
CA ILE A 25 8.04 2.14 -1.24
C ILE A 25 8.41 3.41 -0.50
N LYS A 26 9.66 3.85 -0.61
CA LYS A 26 10.17 5.03 0.09
C LYS A 26 11.22 5.80 -0.69
N GLU A 27 11.63 6.94 -0.14
CA GLU A 27 12.70 7.81 -0.67
C GLU A 27 12.48 8.21 -2.14
N GLY A 28 11.22 8.48 -2.52
CA GLY A 28 10.86 8.82 -3.89
C GLY A 28 10.82 7.64 -4.87
N GLY A 29 10.83 6.40 -4.37
CA GLY A 29 10.62 5.20 -5.19
C GLY A 29 9.26 5.24 -5.91
N ASP A 30 9.24 4.77 -7.15
CA ASP A 30 8.09 4.79 -8.05
C ASP A 30 7.98 3.49 -8.87
N PRO A 31 7.82 2.32 -8.20
CA PRO A 31 7.69 1.05 -8.90
C PRO A 31 6.28 0.85 -9.48
N MET A 32 6.18 -0.02 -10.49
CA MET A 32 4.90 -0.57 -10.94
C MET A 32 4.69 -1.94 -10.30
N VAL A 33 3.60 -2.10 -9.55
CA VAL A 33 3.17 -3.38 -8.97
C VAL A 33 1.86 -3.78 -9.62
N ARG A 34 1.80 -4.94 -10.26
CA ARG A 34 0.60 -5.36 -11.00
C ARG A 34 0.29 -6.84 -10.89
N ARG A 35 -0.99 -7.19 -10.78
CA ARG A 35 -1.46 -8.59 -10.74
C ARG A 35 -0.74 -9.45 -9.69
N CYS A 36 -0.36 -8.84 -8.58
CA CYS A 36 0.31 -9.53 -7.48
C CYS A 36 -0.68 -9.88 -6.38
N VAL A 37 -0.33 -10.91 -5.60
CA VAL A 37 -1.03 -11.27 -4.36
C VAL A 37 -0.07 -11.02 -3.19
N ILE A 38 -0.44 -10.13 -2.29
CA ILE A 38 0.31 -9.80 -1.07
C ILE A 38 -0.50 -10.25 0.14
N ARG A 39 -0.08 -11.32 0.83
CA ARG A 39 -0.91 -11.93 1.86
C ARG A 39 -0.19 -12.43 3.10
N ASP A 40 -0.95 -12.56 4.18
CA ASP A 40 -0.55 -13.25 5.42
C ASP A 40 0.77 -12.72 6.02
N GLY A 41 1.10 -11.44 5.78
CA GLY A 41 2.27 -10.77 6.36
C GLY A 41 2.00 -10.32 7.80
N LYS A 42 3.05 -10.25 8.61
CA LYS A 42 2.98 -9.81 10.03
C LYS A 42 2.92 -8.29 10.19
N PHE A 43 3.08 -7.55 9.11
CA PHE A 43 3.00 -6.10 9.05
C PHE A 43 2.09 -5.67 7.88
N SER A 44 2.16 -4.42 7.42
CA SER A 44 1.40 -3.95 6.25
C SER A 44 1.69 -4.76 5.00
N GLY A 45 0.69 -4.96 4.14
CA GLY A 45 0.91 -5.54 2.82
C GLY A 45 1.75 -4.60 1.95
N ILE A 46 1.34 -3.33 1.89
CA ILE A 46 2.06 -2.27 1.19
C ILE A 46 2.26 -1.10 2.13
N TYR A 47 3.49 -0.61 2.24
CA TYR A 47 3.83 0.56 3.04
C TYR A 47 4.51 1.62 2.18
N VAL A 48 3.84 2.75 1.99
CA VAL A 48 4.32 3.87 1.17
C VAL A 48 4.61 5.05 2.09
N HIS A 49 5.88 5.45 2.18
CA HIS A 49 6.30 6.53 3.07
C HIS A 49 7.51 7.30 2.53
N GLU A 50 7.95 8.35 3.22
CA GLU A 50 9.10 9.18 2.83
C GLU A 50 9.08 9.58 1.34
N HIS A 51 7.97 10.17 0.89
CA HIS A 51 7.74 10.58 -0.50
C HIS A 51 7.70 9.43 -1.54
N GLY A 52 7.44 8.18 -1.12
CA GLY A 52 7.17 7.08 -2.05
C GLY A 52 5.94 7.34 -2.93
N LEU A 53 6.01 6.93 -4.20
CA LEU A 53 4.96 7.13 -5.20
C LEU A 53 4.37 5.76 -5.56
N GLY A 54 4.73 5.17 -6.69
CA GLY A 54 4.37 3.81 -7.03
C GLY A 54 2.95 3.66 -7.55
N THR A 55 2.79 2.76 -8.51
CA THR A 55 1.50 2.44 -9.13
C THR A 55 1.16 0.99 -8.87
N ILE A 56 0.10 0.74 -8.10
CA ILE A 56 -0.36 -0.58 -7.68
C ILE A 56 -1.70 -0.87 -8.36
N THR A 57 -1.70 -1.85 -9.26
CA THR A 57 -2.84 -2.13 -10.14
C THR A 57 -3.25 -3.59 -10.12
N SER A 58 -4.56 -3.86 -10.06
CA SER A 58 -5.10 -5.23 -10.15
C SER A 58 -4.48 -6.21 -9.15
N CYS A 59 -4.13 -5.74 -7.95
CA CYS A 59 -3.49 -6.54 -6.91
C CYS A 59 -4.50 -6.99 -5.85
N GLN A 60 -4.17 -8.08 -5.17
CA GLN A 60 -4.90 -8.56 -4.00
C GLN A 60 -4.03 -8.39 -2.76
N ILE A 61 -4.53 -7.67 -1.75
CA ILE A 61 -3.85 -7.46 -0.46
C ILE A 61 -4.73 -8.06 0.64
N ILE A 62 -4.29 -9.19 1.23
CA ILE A 62 -5.18 -10.07 2.00
C ILE A 62 -4.57 -10.48 3.35
N GLY A 63 -5.31 -10.38 4.45
CA GLY A 63 -4.96 -11.10 5.70
C GLY A 63 -3.71 -10.60 6.43
N ASN A 64 -3.21 -9.41 6.06
CA ASN A 64 -2.05 -8.80 6.70
C ASN A 64 -2.40 -8.37 8.13
N GLN A 65 -1.46 -8.53 9.06
CA GLN A 65 -1.74 -8.40 10.50
C GLN A 65 -1.76 -6.94 11.01
N SER A 66 -1.34 -5.98 10.19
CA SER A 66 -1.46 -4.53 10.43
C SER A 66 -2.32 -3.88 9.33
N THR A 67 -2.33 -2.55 9.19
CA THR A 67 -3.01 -1.84 8.11
C THR A 67 -2.60 -2.43 6.76
N SER A 68 -3.56 -2.86 5.93
CA SER A 68 -3.26 -3.55 4.67
C SER A 68 -2.45 -2.67 3.71
N VAL A 69 -2.82 -1.40 3.56
CA VAL A 69 -2.04 -0.37 2.83
C VAL A 69 -1.88 0.87 3.72
N ALA A 70 -0.65 1.16 4.12
CA ALA A 70 -0.33 2.36 4.90
C ALA A 70 0.33 3.41 4.00
N ILE A 71 -0.22 4.63 4.01
CA ILE A 71 0.27 5.79 3.26
C ILE A 71 0.60 6.91 4.24
N VAL A 72 1.89 7.17 4.41
CA VAL A 72 2.43 7.95 5.53
C VAL A 72 3.51 8.91 5.03
N SER A 73 3.81 9.99 5.75
CA SER A 73 4.99 10.85 5.50
C SER A 73 5.16 11.26 4.03
N HIS A 74 4.13 11.90 3.47
CA HIS A 74 4.08 12.34 2.06
C HIS A 74 4.14 11.22 1.02
N GLY A 75 3.88 9.96 1.40
CA GLY A 75 3.61 8.91 0.43
C GLY A 75 2.41 9.28 -0.44
N SER A 76 2.48 9.02 -1.74
CA SER A 76 1.46 9.40 -2.73
C SER A 76 1.34 8.32 -3.83
N PRO A 77 0.87 7.10 -3.48
CA PRO A 77 0.68 6.04 -4.46
C PRO A 77 -0.60 6.20 -5.27
N VAL A 78 -0.66 5.45 -6.37
CA VAL A 78 -1.91 5.19 -7.10
C VAL A 78 -2.31 3.73 -6.89
N LEU A 79 -3.49 3.51 -6.31
CA LEU A 79 -4.12 2.20 -6.20
C LEU A 79 -5.31 2.12 -7.13
N ARG A 80 -5.28 1.19 -8.09
CA ARG A 80 -6.34 1.02 -9.09
C ARG A 80 -6.76 -0.44 -9.23
N ALA A 81 -8.08 -0.69 -9.20
CA ALA A 81 -8.66 -2.02 -9.42
C ALA A 81 -8.11 -3.10 -8.45
N CYS A 82 -7.77 -2.71 -7.22
CA CYS A 82 -7.23 -3.61 -6.21
C CYS A 82 -8.32 -4.17 -5.29
N GLN A 83 -8.09 -5.36 -4.75
CA GLN A 83 -8.94 -5.97 -3.73
C GLN A 83 -8.16 -6.02 -2.42
N ILE A 84 -8.67 -5.35 -1.38
CA ILE A 84 -8.01 -5.22 -0.09
C ILE A 84 -8.95 -5.80 0.97
N SER A 85 -8.54 -6.85 1.69
CA SER A 85 -9.44 -7.49 2.64
C SER A 85 -8.79 -8.28 3.77
N GLY A 86 -9.55 -8.50 4.84
CA GLY A 86 -9.18 -9.46 5.89
C GLY A 86 -8.05 -9.02 6.80
N GLY A 87 -7.63 -7.75 6.74
CA GLY A 87 -6.60 -7.21 7.65
C GLY A 87 -7.13 -7.04 9.08
N LYS A 88 -6.22 -7.10 10.06
CA LYS A 88 -6.56 -6.95 11.49
C LYS A 88 -6.65 -5.51 11.97
N GLU A 89 -6.23 -4.55 11.16
CA GLU A 89 -6.38 -3.13 11.43
C GLU A 89 -7.22 -2.50 10.31
N GLU A 90 -6.82 -1.35 9.75
CA GLU A 90 -7.53 -0.69 8.67
C GLU A 90 -7.19 -1.30 7.29
N GLY A 91 -8.10 -1.10 6.33
CA GLY A 91 -7.81 -1.46 4.94
C GLY A 91 -6.78 -0.52 4.31
N ILE A 92 -7.08 0.77 4.33
CA ILE A 92 -6.16 1.83 3.94
C ILE A 92 -6.11 2.86 5.06
N TRP A 93 -4.90 3.21 5.49
CA TRP A 93 -4.68 4.30 6.43
C TRP A 93 -3.82 5.37 5.77
N VAL A 94 -4.33 6.59 5.74
CA VAL A 94 -3.63 7.77 5.22
C VAL A 94 -3.40 8.74 6.37
N THR A 95 -2.14 9.07 6.64
CA THR A 95 -1.75 9.96 7.74
C THR A 95 -0.46 10.71 7.43
N ASP A 96 -0.13 11.70 8.25
CA ASP A 96 1.15 12.42 8.28
C ASP A 96 1.49 12.99 6.90
N TYR A 97 0.55 13.78 6.36
CA TYR A 97 0.63 14.34 5.01
C TYR A 97 0.63 13.29 3.89
N GLY A 98 0.20 12.07 4.18
CA GLY A 98 -0.09 11.05 3.18
C GLY A 98 -1.13 11.54 2.18
N GLU A 99 -0.89 11.22 0.92
CA GLU A 99 -1.72 11.55 -0.23
C GLU A 99 -1.98 10.26 -1.03
N GLY A 100 -2.64 10.36 -2.19
CA GLY A 100 -2.66 9.28 -3.16
C GLY A 100 -4.05 8.97 -3.67
N THR A 101 -4.12 8.38 -4.86
CA THR A 101 -5.37 8.11 -5.55
C THR A 101 -5.80 6.66 -5.33
N ILE A 102 -7.03 6.47 -4.85
CA ILE A 102 -7.63 5.15 -4.66
C ILE A 102 -8.88 5.07 -5.54
N GLU A 103 -8.79 4.31 -6.62
CA GLU A 103 -9.86 4.23 -7.62
C GLU A 103 -10.19 2.77 -7.98
N GLU A 104 -11.47 2.50 -8.22
CA GLU A 104 -11.94 1.16 -8.62
C GLU A 104 -11.55 0.02 -7.66
N CYS A 105 -11.22 0.35 -6.40
CA CYS A 105 -10.78 -0.63 -5.40
C CYS A 105 -11.95 -1.15 -4.57
N GLU A 106 -11.91 -2.45 -4.26
CA GLU A 106 -12.82 -3.07 -3.27
C GLU A 106 -12.08 -3.22 -1.94
N ILE A 107 -12.63 -2.65 -0.87
CA ILE A 107 -12.03 -2.68 0.47
C ILE A 107 -13.07 -3.20 1.47
N ARG A 108 -12.83 -4.37 2.07
CA ARG A 108 -13.84 -5.06 2.89
C ARG A 108 -13.24 -5.91 4.00
N ASN A 109 -14.06 -6.25 5.00
CA ASN A 109 -13.75 -7.25 6.02
C ASN A 109 -12.47 -6.95 6.81
N HIS A 110 -12.21 -5.68 7.11
CA HIS A 110 -11.18 -5.27 8.07
C HIS A 110 -11.78 -5.23 9.47
N LEU A 111 -10.97 -5.49 10.49
CA LEU A 111 -11.42 -5.44 11.87
C LEU A 111 -11.72 -3.99 12.31
N HIS A 112 -10.98 -3.02 11.78
CA HIS A 112 -11.23 -1.59 11.98
C HIS A 112 -11.90 -0.96 10.74
N ALA A 113 -11.68 0.32 10.49
CA ALA A 113 -12.22 1.02 9.33
C ALA A 113 -11.63 0.49 8.02
N ASN A 114 -12.43 0.47 6.95
CA ASN A 114 -11.90 0.13 5.62
C ASN A 114 -10.96 1.24 5.10
N ILE A 115 -11.32 2.51 5.30
CA ILE A 115 -10.45 3.65 4.99
C ILE A 115 -10.45 4.56 6.22
N LEU A 116 -9.25 4.89 6.72
CA LEU A 116 -9.05 5.86 7.78
C LEU A 116 -8.17 7.02 7.27
N LEU A 117 -8.67 8.23 7.44
CA LEU A 117 -7.95 9.47 7.14
C LEU A 117 -7.65 10.18 8.46
N SER A 118 -6.38 10.49 8.71
CA SER A 118 -5.94 11.19 9.92
C SER A 118 -4.79 12.16 9.64
N GLN A 119 -4.49 13.02 10.60
CA GLN A 119 -3.33 13.93 10.62
C GLN A 119 -2.90 14.47 9.24
N SER A 120 -3.54 15.55 8.79
CA SER A 120 -3.13 16.25 7.57
C SER A 120 -3.13 15.39 6.28
N SER A 121 -3.86 14.27 6.25
CA SER A 121 -4.07 13.45 5.06
C SER A 121 -4.81 14.21 3.94
N ASN A 122 -4.41 13.99 2.69
CA ASN A 122 -5.04 14.57 1.50
C ASN A 122 -5.08 13.57 0.32
N PRO A 123 -5.87 12.48 0.44
CA PRO A 123 -6.08 11.53 -0.65
C PRO A 123 -6.97 12.09 -1.78
#